data_AF-A0A081BKS6-F1
#
_entry.id   AF-A0A081BKS6-F1
#
_cell.length_a   1.000
_cell.length_b   1.000
_cell.length_c   1.000
_cell.angle_alpha   90.00
_cell.angle_beta   90.00
_cell.angle_gamma   90.00
#
_symmetry.space_group_name_H-M   'P 1'
#
loop_
_entity.id
_entity.type
_entity.pdbx_description
1 polymer ?
#
loop_
_entity_poly.entity_id
_entity_poly.type
_entity_poly.pdbx_seq_one_letter_code
_entity_poly.pdbx_strand_id
1 'polypeptide(L)'
;MINQRNRIGDFELDTVVGPRGHSKAVLLTLIDRKSRFLWAYRLKDRTTASVNEALTKFLITFNGPVHSFTVDRGTEFSGLVSFESQYGIKTY
;
A
#
# COMPACT_ATOMS: atom_id res chain seq x y z
N MET A 1 -19.92 -1.60 1.89
CA MET A 1 -19.72 -1.84 0.43
C MET A 1 -18.30 -2.35 0.11
N ILE A 2 -17.23 -1.82 0.72
CA ILE A 2 -15.82 -2.23 0.48
C ILE A 2 -15.46 -3.67 0.90
N ASN A 3 -16.09 -4.23 1.92
CA ASN A 3 -15.79 -5.59 2.39
C ASN A 3 -16.32 -6.73 1.50
N GLN A 4 -17.06 -6.41 0.44
CA GLN A 4 -17.63 -7.45 -0.41
C GLN A 4 -16.61 -8.07 -1.38
N ARG A 5 -15.39 -7.49 -1.51
CA ARG A 5 -14.29 -8.03 -2.35
C ARG A 5 -14.75 -8.35 -3.79
N ASN A 6 -15.60 -7.48 -4.35
CA ASN A 6 -16.36 -7.76 -5.58
C ASN A 6 -15.60 -7.53 -6.88
N ARG A 7 -14.50 -6.76 -6.88
CA ARG A 7 -13.69 -6.46 -8.08
C ARG A 7 -12.18 -6.51 -7.79
N ILE A 8 -11.40 -6.63 -8.85
CA ILE A 8 -9.95 -6.51 -8.83
C ILE A 8 -9.60 -5.01 -8.83
N GLY A 9 -8.52 -4.64 -8.16
CA GLY A 9 -7.98 -3.29 -8.06
C GLY A 9 -8.25 -2.60 -6.73
N ASP A 10 -8.89 -3.27 -5.77
CA ASP A 10 -9.04 -2.76 -4.40
C ASP A 10 -7.96 -3.42 -3.53
N PHE A 11 -6.89 -2.67 -3.23
CA PHE A 11 -5.70 -3.17 -2.55
C PHE A 11 -5.73 -2.86 -1.05
N GLU A 12 -5.32 -3.83 -0.25
CA GLU A 12 -5.05 -3.70 1.18
C GLU A 12 -3.54 -3.54 1.37
N LEU A 13 -3.16 -2.49 2.10
CA LEU A 13 -1.77 -2.11 2.36
C LEU A 13 -1.41 -2.44 3.80
N ASP A 14 -0.22 -3.02 3.99
CA ASP A 14 0.33 -3.31 5.32
C ASP A 14 1.85 -3.16 5.31
N THR A 15 2.46 -2.97 6.48
CA THR A 15 3.91 -2.99 6.66
C THR A 15 4.36 -4.07 7.63
N VAL A 16 5.25 -4.94 7.17
CA VAL A 16 5.92 -5.95 8.00
C VAL A 16 7.30 -5.46 8.38
N VAL A 17 7.54 -5.28 9.67
CA VAL A 17 8.83 -4.85 10.21
C VAL A 17 9.67 -6.07 10.58
N GLY A 18 10.92 -6.09 10.16
CA GLY A 18 11.88 -7.12 10.54
C GLY A 18 12.12 -7.19 12.07
N PRO A 19 12.72 -8.28 12.57
CA PRO A 19 12.94 -8.45 13.99
C PRO A 19 13.80 -7.31 14.57
N ARG A 20 13.31 -6.71 15.66
CA ARG A 20 14.04 -5.63 16.37
C ARG A 20 15.44 -6.11 16.76
N GLY A 21 16.44 -5.26 16.54
CA GLY A 21 17.85 -5.57 16.86
C GLY A 21 18.60 -6.40 15.82
N HIS A 22 17.90 -7.03 14.87
CA HIS A 22 18.53 -7.84 13.81
C HIS A 22 18.41 -7.20 12.43
N SER A 23 17.30 -6.52 12.15
CA SER A 23 17.08 -5.86 10.87
C SER A 23 16.15 -4.66 11.02
N LYS A 24 16.49 -3.57 10.32
CA LYS A 24 15.60 -2.42 10.12
C LYS A 24 14.77 -2.54 8.84
N ALA A 25 14.86 -3.68 8.14
CA ALA A 25 14.13 -3.88 6.90
C ALA A 25 12.63 -3.86 7.17
N VAL A 26 11.91 -3.18 6.29
CA VAL A 26 10.45 -3.10 6.30
C VAL A 26 9.98 -3.61 4.95
N LEU A 27 8.92 -4.40 4.93
CA LEU A 27 8.23 -4.81 3.72
C LEU A 27 6.90 -4.08 3.66
N LEU A 28 6.66 -3.34 2.59
CA LEU A 28 5.33 -2.88 2.23
C LEU A 28 4.67 -3.96 1.39
N THR A 29 3.47 -4.38 1.76
CA THR A 29 2.66 -5.33 0.99
C THR A 29 1.41 -4.65 0.48
N LEU A 30 1.06 -4.89 -0.79
CA LEU A 30 -0.19 -4.50 -1.42
C LEU A 30 -0.90 -5.78 -1.86
N ILE A 31 -2.06 -6.07 -1.29
CA ILE A 31 -2.81 -7.30 -1.57
C ILE A 31 -4.13 -6.92 -2.22
N ASP A 32 -4.35 -7.36 -3.45
CA ASP A 32 -5.67 -7.26 -4.07
C ASP A 32 -6.66 -8.14 -3.32
N ARG A 33 -7.72 -7.53 -2.77
CA ARG A 33 -8.60 -8.22 -1.82
C ARG A 33 -9.46 -9.30 -2.49
N LYS A 34 -9.70 -9.24 -3.81
CA LYS A 34 -10.49 -10.23 -4.56
C LYS A 34 -9.64 -11.41 -5.04
N SER A 35 -8.61 -11.13 -5.84
CA SER A 35 -7.76 -12.14 -6.49
C SER A 35 -6.71 -12.71 -5.55
N ARG A 36 -6.42 -12.05 -4.42
CA ARG A 36 -5.31 -12.36 -3.51
C ARG A 36 -3.93 -12.19 -4.13
N PHE A 37 -3.84 -11.49 -5.26
CA PHE A 37 -2.56 -11.09 -5.84
C PHE A 37 -1.79 -10.21 -4.84
N LEU A 38 -0.52 -10.55 -4.62
CA LEU A 38 0.38 -9.84 -3.71
C LEU A 38 1.48 -9.13 -4.51
N TRP A 39 1.63 -7.84 -4.25
CA TRP A 39 2.82 -7.07 -4.63
C TRP A 39 3.56 -6.65 -3.36
N ALA A 40 4.89 -6.69 -3.36
CA ALA A 40 5.67 -6.27 -2.19
C ALA A 40 6.91 -5.46 -2.57
N TYR A 41 7.23 -4.47 -1.74
CA TYR A 41 8.46 -3.71 -1.80
C TYR A 41 9.22 -3.80 -0.48
N ARG A 42 10.54 -4.01 -0.56
CA ARG A 42 11.42 -3.77 0.57
C ARG A 42 11.70 -2.28 0.68
N LEU A 43 11.37 -1.71 1.84
CA LEU A 43 11.64 -0.33 2.20
C LEU A 43 12.89 -0.23 3.07
N LYS A 44 13.51 0.95 3.05
CA LYS A 44 14.64 1.29 3.93
C LYS A 44 14.22 1.48 5.39
N ASP A 45 13.00 1.98 5.62
CA ASP A 45 12.41 2.30 6.92
C ASP A 45 10.87 2.36 6.83
N ARG A 46 10.19 2.47 7.98
CA ARG A 46 8.73 2.58 8.10
C ARG A 46 8.31 4.05 8.21
N THR A 47 8.76 4.88 7.26
CA THR A 47 8.36 6.30 7.20
C THR A 47 7.37 6.55 6.06
N THR A 48 6.57 7.61 6.21
CA THR A 48 5.61 8.04 5.18
C THR A 48 6.27 8.34 3.84
N ALA A 49 7.48 8.93 3.86
CA ALA A 49 8.24 9.19 2.65
C ALA A 49 8.60 7.89 1.90
N SER A 50 9.14 6.90 2.61
CA SER A 50 9.49 5.59 2.02
C SER A 50 8.27 4.84 1.47
N VAL A 51 7.13 4.91 2.18
CA VAL A 51 5.87 4.31 1.72
C VAL A 51 5.38 5.02 0.44
N ASN A 52 5.31 6.34 0.44
CA ASN A 52 4.82 7.11 -0.71
C ASN A 52 5.70 6.93 -1.96
N GLU A 53 7.01 6.85 -1.80
CA GLU A 53 7.94 6.55 -2.89
C GLU A 53 7.64 5.17 -3.50
N ALA A 54 7.48 4.14 -2.65
CA ALA A 54 7.17 2.79 -3.11
C ALA A 54 5.79 2.68 -3.78
N LEU A 55 4.78 3.40 -3.26
CA LEU A 55 3.45 3.45 -3.86
C LEU A 55 3.45 4.20 -5.20
N THR A 56 4.20 5.29 -5.32
CA THR A 56 4.37 5.98 -6.60
C THR A 56 5.01 5.05 -7.63
N LYS A 57 6.05 4.31 -7.22
CA LYS A 57 6.67 3.29 -8.07
C LYS A 57 5.70 2.17 -8.45
N PHE A 58 4.86 1.71 -7.51
CA PHE A 58 3.79 0.75 -7.79
C PHE A 58 2.87 1.27 -8.90
N LEU A 59 2.35 2.49 -8.77
CA LEU A 59 1.42 3.06 -9.75
C LEU A 59 2.03 3.23 -11.14
N ILE A 60 3.33 3.51 -11.24
CA ILE A 60 4.04 3.59 -12.52
C ILE A 60 4.27 2.21 -13.14
N THR A 61 4.54 1.19 -12.31
CA THR A 61 4.97 -0.13 -12.79
C THR A 61 3.79 -1.08 -13.02
N PHE A 62 2.74 -0.96 -12.21
CA PHE A 62 1.60 -1.86 -12.21
C PHE A 62 0.63 -1.47 -13.32
N ASN A 63 0.59 -2.25 -14.38
CA ASN A 63 -0.27 -2.01 -15.54
C ASN A 63 -1.69 -2.60 -15.38
N GLY A 64 -2.25 -2.50 -14.17
CA GLY A 64 -3.57 -3.05 -13.82
C GLY A 64 -4.48 -2.03 -13.14
N PRO A 65 -5.75 -2.38 -12.88
CA PRO A 65 -6.67 -1.48 -12.23
C PRO A 65 -6.25 -1.22 -10.79
N VAL A 66 -6.27 0.05 -10.37
CA VAL A 66 -6.11 0.48 -8.98
C VAL A 66 -7.26 1.43 -8.66
N HIS A 67 -8.17 1.00 -7.82
CA HIS A 67 -9.39 1.71 -7.48
C HIS A 67 -9.37 2.26 -6.05
N SER A 68 -8.78 1.52 -5.12
CA SER A 68 -8.66 1.97 -3.75
C SER A 68 -7.48 1.33 -3.02
N PHE A 69 -7.03 2.05 -2.00
CA PHE A 69 -6.14 1.56 -0.96
C PHE A 69 -6.89 1.54 0.37
N THR A 70 -6.81 0.42 1.08
CA THR A 70 -7.25 0.30 2.47
C THR A 70 -6.01 0.15 3.34
N VAL A 71 -5.88 0.98 4.36
CA VAL A 71 -4.75 0.98 5.30
C VAL A 71 -5.26 0.93 6.73
N ASP A 72 -4.40 0.54 7.66
CA ASP A 72 -4.66 0.83 9.07
C ASP A 72 -4.35 2.31 9.39
N ARG A 73 -4.55 2.71 10.65
CA ARG A 73 -4.20 4.07 11.12
C ARG A 73 -2.71 4.24 11.42
N GLY A 74 -1.85 3.42 10.80
CA GLY A 74 -0.40 3.52 10.90
C GLY A 74 0.09 4.90 10.47
N THR A 75 1.00 5.47 11.24
CA THR A 75 1.52 6.83 10.96
C THR A 75 2.32 6.88 9.65
N GLU A 76 2.87 5.75 9.21
CA GLU A 76 3.52 5.59 7.91
C GLU A 76 2.57 5.80 6.73
N PHE A 77 1.26 5.71 6.94
CA PHE A 77 0.23 5.90 5.92
C PHE A 77 -0.42 7.28 5.94
N SER A 78 -0.03 8.17 6.87
CA SER A 78 -0.63 9.51 7.04
C SER A 78 -0.62 10.40 5.79
N GLY A 79 0.29 10.18 4.84
CA GLY A 79 0.38 10.94 3.60
C GLY A 79 -0.58 10.48 2.48
N LEU A 80 -1.27 9.35 2.65
CA LEU A 80 -2.02 8.72 1.57
C LEU A 80 -3.26 9.48 1.14
N VAL A 81 -3.82 10.34 1.97
CA VAL A 81 -4.99 11.18 1.61
C VAL A 81 -4.72 11.99 0.33
N SER A 82 -3.46 12.35 0.06
CA SER A 82 -3.07 13.05 -1.18
C SER A 82 -3.23 12.21 -2.46
N PHE A 83 -3.32 10.89 -2.37
CA PHE A 83 -3.45 10.01 -3.54
C PHE A 83 -4.84 10.08 -4.18
N GLU A 84 -5.87 10.43 -3.41
CA GLU A 84 -7.21 10.63 -3.98
C GLU A 84 -7.23 11.85 -4.89
N SER A 85 -6.65 12.97 -4.45
CA SER A 85 -6.58 14.18 -5.27
C SER A 85 -5.60 14.06 -6.44
N GLN A 86 -4.49 13.34 -6.27
CA GLN A 86 -3.45 13.22 -7.29
C GLN A 86 -3.75 12.16 -8.35
N TYR A 87 -4.32 11.01 -7.96
CA TYR A 87 -4.48 9.85 -8.83
C TYR A 87 -5.94 9.38 -8.96
N GLY A 88 -6.88 9.98 -8.24
CA GLY A 88 -8.27 9.51 -8.20
C GLY A 88 -8.45 8.18 -7.46
N ILE A 89 -7.48 7.79 -6.62
CA ILE A 89 -7.49 6.53 -5.88
C ILE A 89 -8.01 6.79 -4.47
N LYS A 90 -9.10 6.15 -4.10
CA LYS A 90 -9.70 6.34 -2.77
C LYS A 90 -8.87 5.66 -1.69
N THR A 91 -8.72 6.33 -0.55
CA THR A 91 -7.99 5.80 0.62
C THR A 91 -8.92 5.66 1.82
N TYR A 92 -8.88 4.50 2.48
CA TYR A 92 -9.76 4.14 3.59
C TYR A 92 -8.98 3.67 4.82
#